data_AF-A0A965D0J4-F1
#
_entry.id   AF-A0A965D0J4-F1
#
_cell.length_a   1.000
_cell.length_b   1.000
_cell.length_c   1.000
_cell.angle_alpha   90.00
_cell.angle_beta   90.00
_cell.angle_gamma   90.00
#
_symmetry.space_group_name_H-M   'P 1'
#
loop_
_entity.id
_entity.type
_entity.pdbx_description
1 polymer ?
#
loop_
_entity_poly.entity_id
_entity_poly.type
_entity_poly.pdbx_seq_one_letter_code
_entity_poly.pdbx_strand_id
1 'polypeptide(L)'
;MKNTAQVRTNAFAVDAVRAGAALLGAALVMGIVQHNAHAQAAERSGKEVVEATCANCHATGEKGAPKIGDKAAWSKLSEQSLSSLTAVALKGIRQMPPHGANMKLSDTEIKRAVTYMVNQSGGNWVEPASKAKAPAERTGEQVVKARCGQCC
;
A
#
# COMPACT_ATOMS: atom_id res chain seq x y z
N MET A 1 -56.32 23.53 -24.41
CA MET A 1 -55.36 24.66 -24.35
C MET A 1 -54.18 24.24 -23.47
N LYS A 2 -52.95 24.57 -23.90
CA LYS A 2 -51.63 24.32 -23.27
C LYS A 2 -51.17 22.84 -23.42
N ASN A 3 -50.02 22.49 -23.98
CA ASN A 3 -48.73 23.19 -23.97
C ASN A 3 -47.76 22.64 -25.05
N THR A 4 -47.66 23.33 -26.19
CA THR A 4 -46.80 23.08 -27.38
C THR A 4 -45.32 23.45 -27.13
N ALA A 5 -44.85 23.44 -25.88
CA ALA A 5 -43.53 23.96 -25.49
C ALA A 5 -42.45 22.88 -25.28
N GLN A 6 -42.81 21.62 -25.05
CA GLN A 6 -41.82 20.58 -24.71
C GLN A 6 -41.21 19.85 -25.94
N VAL A 7 -41.83 19.95 -27.12
CA VAL A 7 -41.38 19.23 -28.33
C VAL A 7 -40.29 20.00 -29.10
N ARG A 8 -40.18 21.32 -28.91
CA ARG A 8 -39.24 22.19 -29.64
C ARG A 8 -37.79 22.18 -29.12
N THR A 9 -37.53 21.69 -27.91
CA THR A 9 -36.17 21.67 -27.35
C THR A 9 -35.33 20.48 -27.82
N ASN A 10 -35.95 19.41 -28.31
CA ASN A 10 -35.26 18.16 -28.64
C ASN A 10 -34.89 18.02 -30.13
N ALA A 11 -35.34 18.94 -30.99
CA ALA A 11 -35.02 18.94 -32.43
C ALA A 11 -33.72 19.70 -32.77
N PHE A 12 -33.26 20.62 -31.92
CA PHE A 12 -32.03 21.38 -32.16
C PHE A 12 -30.74 20.63 -31.78
N ALA A 13 -30.85 19.47 -31.11
CA ALA A 13 -29.69 18.72 -30.63
C ALA A 13 -29.17 17.65 -31.62
N VAL A 14 -29.88 17.36 -32.72
CA VAL A 14 -29.57 16.23 -33.61
C VAL A 14 -29.02 16.62 -35.00
N ASP A 15 -29.18 17.85 -35.45
CA ASP A 15 -28.83 18.24 -36.84
C ASP A 15 -27.44 18.90 -37.02
N ALA A 16 -26.68 19.14 -35.95
CA ALA A 16 -25.33 19.72 -36.07
C ALA A 16 -24.21 18.67 -36.30
N VAL A 17 -24.54 17.38 -36.38
CA VAL A 17 -23.57 16.27 -36.47
C VAL A 17 -23.15 15.95 -37.92
N ARG A 18 -23.72 16.61 -38.96
CA ARG A 18 -23.61 16.11 -40.35
C ARG A 18 -23.13 17.08 -41.43
N ALA A 19 -22.37 18.14 -41.10
CA ALA A 19 -21.71 18.94 -42.12
C ALA A 19 -20.41 19.58 -41.62
N GLY A 20 -19.27 19.18 -42.20
CA GLY A 20 -18.01 19.91 -42.03
C GLY A 20 -16.76 19.05 -41.84
N ALA A 21 -16.57 18.04 -42.70
CA ALA A 21 -15.25 17.46 -42.87
C ALA A 21 -14.36 18.42 -43.69
N ALA A 22 -13.12 18.60 -43.21
CA ALA A 22 -11.93 19.07 -43.93
C ALA A 22 -11.58 20.57 -43.92
N LEU A 23 -10.41 20.84 -43.30
CA LEU A 23 -9.43 21.91 -43.50
C LEU A 23 -9.55 23.21 -42.69
N LEU A 24 -8.75 23.24 -41.60
CA LEU A 24 -8.19 24.33 -40.76
C LEU A 24 -8.39 23.92 -39.28
N GLY A 25 -7.53 23.15 -38.63
CA GLY A 25 -6.10 23.41 -38.47
C GLY A 25 -5.86 24.12 -37.13
N ALA A 26 -5.61 23.31 -36.09
CA ALA A 26 -5.11 23.67 -34.75
C ALA A 26 -6.12 24.13 -33.68
N ALA A 27 -5.93 23.55 -32.49
CA ALA A 27 -6.45 23.94 -31.16
C ALA A 27 -7.86 23.47 -30.75
N LEU A 28 -8.02 22.16 -30.47
CA LEU A 28 -8.90 21.71 -29.37
C LEU A 28 -8.65 20.23 -28.99
N VAL A 29 -7.41 19.88 -28.68
CA VAL A 29 -7.09 18.61 -28.00
C VAL A 29 -6.46 18.94 -26.64
N MET A 30 -7.23 19.50 -25.72
CA MET A 30 -6.82 19.55 -24.31
C MET A 30 -8.01 19.80 -23.38
N GLY A 31 -8.21 18.87 -22.45
CA GLY A 31 -9.17 18.94 -21.36
C GLY A 31 -10.28 17.91 -21.54
N ILE A 32 -10.49 16.91 -20.69
CA ILE A 32 -10.09 16.78 -19.29
C ILE A 32 -9.98 15.27 -19.01
N VAL A 33 -8.76 14.74 -18.90
CA VAL A 33 -8.58 13.48 -18.15
C VAL A 33 -8.57 13.89 -16.69
N GLN A 34 -9.72 13.76 -16.01
CA GLN A 34 -9.78 13.78 -14.55
C GLN A 34 -9.04 12.53 -14.05
N HIS A 35 -7.71 12.62 -14.00
CA HIS A 35 -6.94 11.79 -13.11
C HIS A 35 -7.35 12.22 -11.70
N ASN A 36 -8.14 11.39 -11.04
CA ASN A 36 -8.23 11.39 -9.57
C ASN A 36 -6.85 11.02 -9.04
N ALA A 37 -5.92 11.98 -9.07
CA ALA A 37 -4.70 11.94 -8.31
C ALA A 37 -5.08 12.22 -6.85
N HIS A 38 -5.71 11.22 -6.21
CA HIS A 38 -5.34 10.99 -4.83
C HIS A 38 -3.83 10.75 -4.88
N ALA A 39 -3.05 11.76 -4.53
CA ALA A 39 -1.69 11.55 -4.08
C ALA A 39 -1.82 10.50 -2.97
N GLN A 40 -1.57 9.23 -3.32
CA GLN A 40 -1.41 8.18 -2.34
C GLN A 40 -0.25 8.69 -1.50
N ALA A 41 -0.55 9.11 -0.27
CA ALA A 41 0.47 9.53 0.67
C ALA A 41 1.58 8.47 0.63
N ALA A 42 2.84 8.91 0.55
CA ALA A 42 3.95 7.98 0.42
C ALA A 42 3.83 6.91 1.51
N GLU A 43 3.77 5.65 1.09
CA GLU A 43 3.43 4.57 2.00
C GLU A 43 4.51 4.40 3.09
N ARG A 44 4.08 4.35 4.35
CA ARG A 44 4.95 4.38 5.53
C ARG A 44 5.92 3.21 5.58
N SER A 45 7.09 3.43 6.16
CA SER A 45 8.06 2.37 6.48
C SER A 45 7.51 1.41 7.54
N GLY A 46 8.12 0.21 7.62
CA GLY A 46 7.73 -0.77 8.63
C GLY A 46 7.89 -0.25 10.06
N LYS A 47 8.95 0.51 10.33
CA LYS A 47 9.21 1.13 11.63
C LYS A 47 8.10 2.11 12.02
N GLU A 48 7.72 3.02 11.12
CA GLU A 48 6.68 4.03 11.37
C GLU A 48 5.32 3.37 11.66
N VAL A 49 4.97 2.31 10.92
CA VAL A 49 3.73 1.55 11.16
C VAL A 49 3.77 0.86 12.51
N VAL A 50 4.90 0.25 12.87
CA VAL A 50 5.05 -0.45 14.15
C VAL A 50 4.90 0.54 15.30
N GLU A 51 5.57 1.69 15.25
CA GLU A 51 5.50 2.71 16.29
C GLU A 51 4.09 3.29 16.43
N ALA A 52 3.41 3.55 15.31
CA ALA A 52 2.09 4.17 15.33
C ALA A 52 0.92 3.21 15.64
N THR A 53 1.09 1.90 15.48
CA THR A 53 -0.03 0.96 15.56
C THR A 53 0.33 -0.34 16.29
N CYS A 54 1.40 -1.02 15.89
CA CYS A 54 1.67 -2.38 16.37
C CYS A 54 2.28 -2.42 17.78
N ALA A 55 3.05 -1.38 18.15
CA ALA A 55 3.77 -1.29 19.42
C ALA A 55 2.85 -1.32 20.64
N ASN A 56 1.61 -0.85 20.50
CA ASN A 56 0.61 -0.85 21.57
C ASN A 56 0.45 -2.22 22.24
N CYS A 57 0.55 -3.31 21.46
CA CYS A 57 0.52 -4.66 22.02
C CYS A 57 1.90 -5.31 22.01
N HIS A 58 2.70 -5.11 20.95
CA HIS A 58 3.91 -5.88 20.74
C HIS A 58 5.17 -5.31 21.40
N ALA A 59 5.16 -4.09 21.95
CA ALA A 59 6.31 -3.54 22.66
C ALA A 59 6.54 -4.24 24.01
N THR A 60 5.47 -4.56 24.72
CA THR A 60 5.49 -5.20 26.06
C THR A 60 4.94 -6.62 26.04
N GLY A 61 4.25 -7.02 24.98
CA GLY A 61 3.61 -8.34 24.86
C GLY A 61 2.20 -8.38 25.46
N GLU A 62 1.46 -7.27 25.40
CA GLU A 62 0.11 -7.19 25.94
C GLU A 62 -0.79 -8.28 25.36
N LYS A 63 -1.68 -8.83 26.20
CA LYS A 63 -2.64 -9.87 25.81
C LYS A 63 -1.99 -11.11 25.17
N GLY A 64 -0.72 -11.38 25.47
CA GLY A 64 0.04 -12.50 24.92
C GLY A 64 0.59 -12.27 23.52
N ALA A 65 0.70 -11.00 23.08
CA ALA A 65 1.37 -10.66 21.85
C ALA A 65 2.87 -11.03 21.92
N PRO A 66 3.48 -11.57 20.85
CA PRO A 66 4.92 -11.81 20.83
C PRO A 66 5.66 -10.48 20.92
N LYS A 67 6.47 -10.32 21.98
CA LYS A 67 7.19 -9.08 22.26
C LYS A 67 8.30 -8.86 21.23
N ILE A 68 8.34 -7.69 20.60
CA ILE A 68 9.41 -7.33 19.67
C ILE A 68 10.76 -7.37 20.41
N GLY A 69 11.75 -8.03 19.80
CA GLY A 69 13.08 -8.25 20.40
C GLY A 69 13.21 -9.57 21.17
N ASP A 70 12.11 -10.26 21.47
CA ASP A 70 12.16 -11.57 22.11
C ASP A 70 12.47 -12.68 21.09
N LYS A 71 13.75 -13.00 20.93
CA LYS A 71 14.20 -14.02 19.98
C LYS A 71 13.54 -15.38 20.18
N ALA A 72 13.25 -15.77 21.43
CA ALA A 72 12.65 -17.06 21.72
C ALA A 72 11.18 -17.10 21.25
N ALA A 73 10.41 -16.03 21.52
CA ALA A 73 9.04 -15.92 21.05
C ALA A 73 8.93 -15.85 19.51
N TRP A 74 9.93 -15.27 18.85
CA TRP A 74 9.92 -15.04 17.41
C TRP A 74 10.61 -16.12 16.57
N SER A 75 11.41 -17.02 17.16
CA SER A 75 12.16 -18.05 16.40
C SER A 75 11.27 -18.83 15.44
N LYS A 76 10.19 -19.45 15.95
CA LYS A 76 9.24 -20.22 15.13
C LYS A 76 8.42 -19.36 14.15
N LEU A 77 8.24 -18.08 14.46
CA LEU A 77 7.54 -17.15 13.57
C LEU A 77 8.43 -16.79 12.37
N SER A 78 9.73 -16.57 12.61
CA SER A 78 10.70 -16.22 11.59
C SER A 78 11.00 -17.34 10.59
N GLU A 79 10.64 -18.59 10.91
CA GLU A 79 10.68 -19.74 10.01
C GLU A 79 9.52 -19.74 8.99
N GLN A 80 8.44 -19.01 9.27
CA GLN A 80 7.33 -18.87 8.35
C GLN A 80 7.65 -17.89 7.21
N SER A 81 6.88 -17.95 6.13
CA SER A 81 6.99 -16.94 5.07
C SER A 81 6.41 -15.60 5.52
N LEU A 82 6.96 -14.51 4.96
CA LEU A 82 6.40 -13.17 5.12
C LEU A 82 4.92 -13.11 4.72
N SER A 83 4.54 -13.81 3.65
CA SER A 83 3.14 -13.86 3.19
C SER A 83 2.20 -14.49 4.22
N SER A 84 2.63 -15.57 4.89
CA SER A 84 1.84 -16.25 5.93
C SER A 84 1.59 -15.32 7.11
N LEU A 85 2.66 -14.73 7.68
CA LEU A 85 2.53 -13.83 8.82
C LEU A 85 1.74 -12.56 8.48
N THR A 86 1.90 -12.05 7.27
CA THR A 86 1.10 -10.90 6.79
C THR A 86 -0.37 -11.26 6.71
N ALA A 87 -0.73 -12.43 6.17
CA ALA A 87 -2.13 -12.86 6.09
C ALA A 87 -2.77 -12.99 7.47
N VAL A 88 -2.02 -13.48 8.46
CA VAL A 88 -2.44 -13.50 9.86
C VAL A 88 -2.67 -12.09 10.40
N ALA A 89 -1.77 -11.14 10.11
CA ALA A 89 -1.92 -9.75 10.54
C ALA A 89 -3.11 -9.04 9.88
N LEU A 90 -3.36 -9.31 8.60
CA LEU A 90 -4.50 -8.77 7.85
C LEU A 90 -5.83 -9.31 8.39
N LYS A 91 -5.92 -10.63 8.60
CA LYS A 91 -7.12 -11.31 9.09
C LYS A 91 -7.36 -11.13 10.59
N GLY A 92 -6.30 -10.95 11.37
CA GLY A 92 -6.34 -11.04 12.82
C GLY A 92 -6.27 -12.49 13.34
N ILE A 93 -5.82 -12.64 14.58
CA ILE A 93 -5.72 -13.93 15.27
C ILE A 93 -5.84 -13.74 16.78
N ARG A 94 -6.68 -14.54 17.45
CA ARG A 94 -6.92 -14.45 18.90
C ARG A 94 -7.27 -13.00 19.30
N GLN A 95 -6.42 -12.37 20.11
CA GLN A 95 -6.59 -10.99 20.60
C GLN A 95 -6.01 -9.94 19.65
N MET A 96 -5.32 -10.35 18.58
CA MET A 96 -4.80 -9.44 17.55
C MET A 96 -5.93 -9.14 16.54
N PRO A 97 -6.43 -7.89 16.49
CA PRO A 97 -7.49 -7.51 15.55
C PRO A 97 -6.98 -7.48 14.09
N PRO A 98 -7.89 -7.59 13.10
CA PRO A 98 -7.57 -7.39 11.69
C PRO A 98 -6.81 -6.07 11.46
N HIS A 99 -5.73 -6.12 10.67
CA HIS A 99 -4.82 -5.00 10.39
C HIS A 99 -4.31 -4.25 11.63
N GLY A 100 -4.18 -4.94 12.78
CA GLY A 100 -3.75 -4.28 14.02
C GLY A 100 -4.70 -3.17 14.49
N ALA A 101 -5.99 -3.30 14.19
CA ALA A 101 -7.05 -2.30 14.46
C ALA A 101 -6.92 -0.99 13.67
N ASN A 102 -6.10 -0.97 12.60
CA ASN A 102 -5.98 0.18 11.72
C ASN A 102 -6.29 -0.21 10.26
N MET A 103 -7.56 -0.10 9.88
CA MET A 103 -8.05 -0.40 8.52
C MET A 103 -7.54 0.57 7.44
N LYS A 104 -6.81 1.62 7.82
CA LYS A 104 -6.17 2.54 6.86
C LYS A 104 -4.78 2.05 6.43
N LEU A 105 -4.22 1.05 7.10
CA LEU A 105 -2.96 0.44 6.70
C LEU A 105 -3.15 -0.34 5.40
N SER A 106 -2.26 -0.11 4.44
CA SER A 106 -2.19 -0.96 3.26
C SER A 106 -1.57 -2.33 3.59
N ASP A 107 -1.83 -3.33 2.74
CA ASP A 107 -1.13 -4.62 2.81
C ASP A 107 0.41 -4.45 2.76
N THR A 108 0.90 -3.46 2.01
CA THR A 108 2.34 -3.22 1.86
C THR A 108 2.93 -2.64 3.14
N GLU A 109 2.21 -1.74 3.81
CA GLU A 109 2.59 -1.20 5.12
C GLU A 109 2.60 -2.29 6.19
N ILE A 110 1.62 -3.20 6.18
CA ILE A 110 1.56 -4.35 7.09
C ILE A 110 2.71 -5.32 6.83
N LYS A 111 3.00 -5.66 5.56
CA LYS A 111 4.15 -6.50 5.22
C LYS A 111 5.46 -5.91 5.75
N ARG A 112 5.66 -4.60 5.58
CA ARG A 112 6.85 -3.91 6.08
C ARG A 112 6.92 -3.90 7.60
N ALA A 113 5.79 -3.70 8.28
CA ALA A 113 5.71 -3.80 9.74
C ALA A 113 6.10 -5.18 10.25
N VAL A 114 5.56 -6.25 9.64
CA VAL A 114 5.91 -7.65 9.96
C VAL A 114 7.40 -7.89 9.75
N THR A 115 7.96 -7.49 8.60
CA THR A 115 9.40 -7.60 8.33
C THR A 115 10.23 -6.88 9.40
N TYR A 116 9.85 -5.66 9.77
CA TYR A 116 10.56 -4.91 10.80
C TYR A 116 10.55 -5.64 12.14
N MET A 117 9.38 -6.11 12.61
CA MET A 117 9.24 -6.80 13.90
C MET A 117 10.04 -8.10 13.95
N VAL A 118 10.01 -8.89 12.88
CA VAL A 118 10.79 -10.13 12.76
C VAL A 118 12.29 -9.82 12.79
N ASN A 119 12.74 -8.81 12.06
CA ASN A 119 14.14 -8.42 12.01
C ASN A 119 14.67 -7.89 13.36
N GLN A 120 13.86 -7.10 14.08
CA GLN A 120 14.20 -6.67 15.44
C GLN A 120 14.26 -7.84 16.42
N SER A 121 13.66 -8.98 16.08
CA SER A 121 13.56 -10.17 16.94
C SER A 121 14.48 -11.31 16.49
N GLY A 122 15.54 -10.99 15.71
CA GLY A 122 16.58 -11.95 15.30
C GLY A 122 16.42 -12.52 13.89
N GLY A 123 15.37 -12.14 13.16
CA GLY A 123 15.21 -12.47 11.75
C GLY A 123 16.07 -11.59 10.83
N ASN A 124 16.15 -11.98 9.55
CA ASN A 124 16.98 -11.30 8.54
C ASN A 124 16.26 -11.21 7.18
N TRP A 125 15.07 -10.63 7.18
CA TRP A 125 14.23 -10.47 6.00
C TRP A 125 14.49 -9.15 5.29
N VAL A 126 14.32 -9.16 3.97
CA VAL A 126 14.39 -7.95 3.14
C VAL A 126 13.05 -7.22 3.23
N GLU A 127 13.10 -5.92 3.52
CA GLU A 127 11.90 -5.08 3.53
C GLU A 127 11.31 -4.99 2.11
N PRO A 128 10.01 -5.30 1.92
CA PRO A 128 9.38 -5.17 0.61
C PRO A 128 9.46 -3.73 0.10
N ALA A 129 9.93 -3.57 -1.14
CA ALA A 129 9.98 -2.26 -1.79
C ALA A 129 8.55 -1.68 -1.91
N SER A 130 8.39 -0.43 -1.49
CA SER A 130 7.16 0.29 -1.80
C SER A 130 7.23 0.77 -3.26
N LYS A 131 6.08 0.83 -3.93
CA LYS A 131 6.01 1.46 -5.26
C LYS A 131 6.27 2.98 -5.22
N ALA A 132 6.29 3.59 -4.03
CA ALA A 132 6.39 5.04 -3.83
C ALA A 132 7.80 5.52 -3.39
N LYS A 133 8.65 4.60 -2.93
CA LYS A 133 10.02 4.88 -2.50
C LYS A 133 10.86 3.67 -2.90
N ALA A 134 11.67 3.83 -3.95
CA ALA A 134 12.73 2.90 -4.25
C ALA A 134 13.54 2.69 -2.95
N PRO A 135 13.86 1.44 -2.56
CA PRO A 135 14.84 1.24 -1.51
C PRO A 135 16.08 2.04 -1.93
N ALA A 136 16.66 2.82 -1.01
CA ALA A 136 17.91 3.54 -1.30
C ALA A 136 18.83 2.55 -2.03
N GLU A 137 19.18 2.85 -3.28
CA GLU A 137 19.70 1.88 -4.24
C GLU A 137 20.83 1.08 -3.59
N ARG A 138 20.52 -0.17 -3.22
CA ARG A 138 21.54 -1.10 -2.76
C ARG A 138 21.91 -1.95 -3.94
N THR A 139 23.15 -1.82 -4.38
CA THR A 139 23.70 -2.67 -5.43
C THR A 139 23.62 -4.13 -4.97
N GLY A 140 23.58 -5.08 -5.92
CA GLY A 140 23.63 -6.51 -5.59
C GLY A 140 24.81 -6.85 -4.67
N GLU A 141 25.93 -6.15 -4.83
CA GLU A 141 27.10 -6.26 -3.97
C GLU A 141 26.85 -5.84 -2.51
N GLN A 142 26.09 -4.77 -2.28
CA GLN A 142 25.71 -4.36 -0.92
C GLN A 142 24.80 -5.38 -0.24
N VAL A 143 23.92 -6.05 -1.00
CA VAL A 143 23.07 -7.12 -0.49
C VAL A 143 23.89 -8.37 -0.15
N VAL A 144 24.80 -8.77 -1.04
CA VAL A 144 25.70 -9.91 -0.83
C VAL A 144 26.61 -9.67 0.38
N LYS A 145 27.22 -8.48 0.51
CA LYS A 145 28.07 -8.16 1.66
C LYS A 145 27.29 -8.17 2.99
N ALA A 146 26.07 -7.63 2.99
CA ALA A 146 25.25 -7.55 4.19
C ALA A 146 24.60 -8.88 4.61
N ARG A 147 24.51 -9.87 3.72
CA ARG A 147 23.75 -11.11 3.98
C ARG A 147 24.57 -12.38 3.82
N CYS A 148 25.52 -12.41 2.90
CA CYS A 148 26.41 -13.54 2.67
C CYS A 148 27.74 -13.39 3.42
N GLY A 149 28.18 -12.16 3.75
CA GLY A 149 29.40 -11.90 4.53
C GLY A 149 29.28 -12.20 6.03
N GLN A 150 28.09 -12.55 6.52
CA GLN A 150 27.84 -12.95 7.92
C GLN A 150 27.98 -14.46 8.14
N CYS A 151 28.29 -15.22 7.07
CA CYS A 151 28.44 -16.67 7.11
C CYS A 151 29.92 -17.12 6.97
N CYS A 152 30.88 -16.25 7.29
CA CYS A 152 32.29 -16.62 7.41
C CYS A 152 32.64 -16.88 8.88
#